data_AF-U4Q354-F1
#
_entry.id   AF-U4Q354-F1
#
_cell.length_a   1.000
_cell.length_b   1.000
_cell.length_c   1.000
_cell.angle_alpha   90.00
_cell.angle_beta   90.00
_cell.angle_gamma   90.00
#
_symmetry.space_group_name_H-M   'P 1'
#
loop_
_entity.id
_entity.type
_entity.pdbx_description
1 polymer ?
#
loop_
_entity_poly.entity_id
_entity_poly.type
_entity_poly.pdbx_seq_one_letter_code
_entity_poly.pdbx_strand_id
1 'polypeptide(L)'
;MHEFEELDTLDDVSQGDVIEWVGEHRVAPWHTHGIVVTADCDLLWNKHQGYISYVPAWSTEDFVWYHWRLLVLQKPCDDAFAKLATRLSTWRAKANGGSEISAEAVRAWLRRAGPDGLMDELGVTNKGERNTLTAVIDPAVLLDTALHATDVDFSVFAKAYAAARSKQYKPEWFSGELAKMIEGLPGDIFHLPSMPGDENGDLFLMLRHIRQIRGEELTSRPDDVRTGAAKAKRIARVTAPYRYAITQNLGKIFSDIGLPEAYEKRRGTSAERFCKARITT
;
A
#
# COMPACT_ATOMS: atom_id res chain seq x y z
N MET A 1 -17.57 -19.05 11.23
CA MET A 1 -16.28 -19.15 11.94
C MET A 1 -15.76 -17.74 11.97
N HIS A 2 -15.60 -17.13 13.14
CA HIS A 2 -15.12 -15.75 13.23
C HIS A 2 -13.60 -15.76 13.04
N GLU A 3 -13.07 -14.86 12.22
CA GLU A 3 -11.63 -14.74 11.96
C GLU A 3 -10.88 -14.29 13.21
N PHE A 4 -11.57 -13.60 14.12
CA PHE A 4 -11.02 -13.05 15.35
C PHE A 4 -11.71 -13.58 16.62
N GLU A 5 -10.95 -13.58 17.70
CA GLU A 5 -11.40 -13.83 19.07
C GLU A 5 -11.13 -12.60 19.94
N GLU A 6 -12.03 -12.36 20.90
CA GLU A 6 -11.87 -11.29 21.89
C GLU A 6 -10.67 -11.58 22.79
N LEU A 7 -9.99 -10.51 23.22
CA LEU A 7 -8.88 -10.59 24.15
C LEU A 7 -9.39 -10.47 25.58
N ASP A 8 -8.85 -11.26 26.50
CA ASP A 8 -8.89 -10.87 27.90
C ASP A 8 -7.87 -9.75 28.13
N THR A 9 -8.28 -8.67 28.79
CA THR A 9 -7.42 -7.52 29.11
C THR A 9 -6.18 -7.89 29.93
N LEU A 10 -6.22 -9.04 30.62
CA LEU A 10 -5.13 -9.59 31.42
C LEU A 10 -4.20 -10.53 30.65
N ASP A 11 -4.54 -10.91 29.41
CA ASP A 11 -3.71 -11.81 28.63
C ASP A 11 -2.37 -11.18 28.30
N ASP A 12 -1.30 -11.97 28.37
CA ASP A 12 -0.01 -11.59 27.81
C ASP A 12 -0.11 -11.44 26.28
N VAL A 13 0.85 -10.72 25.69
CA VAL A 13 0.98 -10.65 24.22
C VAL A 13 1.18 -12.06 23.67
N SER A 14 0.54 -12.37 22.55
CA SER A 14 0.70 -13.66 21.87
C SER A 14 0.74 -13.48 20.34
N GLN A 15 1.20 -14.52 19.66
CA GLN A 15 1.16 -14.60 18.21
C GLN A 15 -0.29 -14.46 17.71
N GLY A 16 -0.47 -13.70 16.65
CA GLY A 16 -1.78 -13.42 16.06
C GLY A 16 -2.54 -12.29 16.74
N ASP A 17 -2.03 -11.67 17.79
CA ASP A 17 -2.63 -10.45 18.34
C ASP A 17 -2.69 -9.36 17.27
N VAL A 18 -3.86 -8.74 17.14
CA VAL A 18 -4.09 -7.58 16.29
C VAL A 18 -3.80 -6.32 17.10
N ILE A 19 -2.92 -5.47 16.56
CA ILE A 19 -2.51 -4.21 17.16
C ILE A 19 -3.01 -3.05 16.32
N GLU A 20 -3.46 -1.99 16.99
CA GLU A 20 -3.91 -0.72 16.39
C GLU A 20 -3.03 0.41 16.92
N TRP A 21 -2.44 1.20 16.02
CA TRP A 21 -1.70 2.40 16.40
C TRP A 21 -2.65 3.54 16.76
N VAL A 22 -2.27 4.32 17.76
CA VAL A 22 -3.12 5.37 18.34
C VAL A 22 -2.44 6.73 18.33
N GLY A 23 -3.23 7.80 18.36
CA GLY A 23 -2.75 9.18 18.43
C GLY A 23 -1.82 9.56 17.28
N GLU A 24 -0.74 10.29 17.59
CA GLU A 24 0.26 10.75 16.62
C GLU A 24 1.07 9.63 15.95
N HIS A 25 1.06 8.43 16.54
CA HIS A 25 1.75 7.27 15.99
C HIS A 25 0.94 6.54 14.92
N ARG A 26 -0.35 6.87 14.79
CA ARG A 26 -1.20 6.37 13.71
C ARG A 26 -0.84 7.07 12.41
N VAL A 27 -0.11 6.35 11.54
CA VAL A 27 0.37 6.87 10.25
C VAL A 27 0.02 5.90 9.14
N ALA A 28 -0.97 6.27 8.32
CA ALA A 28 -1.40 5.44 7.21
C ALA A 28 -0.33 5.29 6.11
N PRO A 29 -0.29 4.14 5.41
CA PRO A 29 -1.03 2.91 5.73
C PRO A 29 -0.26 1.99 6.70
N TRP A 30 0.97 2.36 7.07
CA TRP A 30 1.92 1.42 7.66
C TRP A 30 1.86 1.25 9.18
N HIS A 31 1.30 2.24 9.87
CA HIS A 31 1.02 2.25 11.31
C HIS A 31 -0.46 2.54 11.52
N THR A 32 -1.32 1.67 10.99
CA THR A 32 -2.76 1.68 11.27
C THR A 32 -3.08 0.43 12.08
N HIS A 33 -2.87 -0.74 11.46
CA HIS A 33 -3.00 -2.04 12.12
C HIS A 33 -1.79 -2.93 11.86
N GLY A 34 -1.68 -3.99 12.65
CA GLY A 34 -0.63 -4.98 12.51
C GLY A 34 -1.02 -6.27 13.19
N ILE A 35 -0.39 -7.37 12.79
CA ILE A 35 -0.58 -8.69 13.40
C ILE A 35 0.75 -9.17 13.93
N VAL A 36 0.78 -9.51 15.22
CA VAL A 36 1.97 -10.05 15.88
C VAL A 36 2.32 -11.40 15.25
N VAL A 37 3.57 -11.52 14.80
CA VAL A 37 4.11 -12.75 14.20
C VAL A 37 5.21 -13.38 15.03
N THR A 38 5.69 -12.72 16.10
CA THR A 38 6.57 -13.35 17.09
C THR A 38 5.92 -14.65 17.58
N ALA A 39 6.65 -15.76 17.51
CA ALA A 39 6.14 -17.05 17.95
C ALA A 39 5.89 -17.06 19.46
N ASP A 40 4.83 -17.74 19.91
CA ASP A 40 4.48 -17.85 21.33
C ASP A 40 5.62 -18.43 22.18
N CYS A 41 6.40 -19.37 21.61
CA CYS A 41 7.56 -19.91 22.31
C CYS A 41 8.66 -18.86 22.51
N ASP A 42 8.85 -17.93 21.57
CA ASP A 42 9.82 -16.84 21.75
C ASP A 42 9.36 -15.84 22.80
N LEU A 43 8.04 -15.54 22.84
CA LEU A 43 7.41 -14.71 23.87
C LEU A 43 7.55 -15.33 25.27
N LEU A 44 7.16 -16.60 25.41
CA LEU A 44 7.23 -17.34 26.68
C LEU A 44 8.65 -17.43 27.24
N TRP A 45 9.66 -17.62 26.37
CA TRP A 45 11.06 -17.77 26.77
C TRP A 45 11.85 -16.45 26.71
N ASN A 46 11.19 -15.31 26.50
CA ASN A 46 11.80 -13.98 26.38
C ASN A 46 12.99 -13.94 25.38
N LYS A 47 12.89 -14.69 24.27
CA LYS A 47 13.92 -14.74 23.21
C LYS A 47 13.87 -13.54 22.27
N HIS A 48 12.91 -12.66 22.48
CA HIS A 48 12.62 -11.51 21.63
C HIS A 48 13.25 -10.20 22.14
N GLN A 49 13.95 -10.23 23.29
CA GLN A 49 14.71 -9.10 23.86
C GLN A 49 13.87 -7.83 24.04
N GLY A 50 12.60 -7.98 24.40
CA GLY A 50 11.66 -6.87 24.56
C GLY A 50 11.08 -6.31 23.26
N TYR A 51 11.47 -6.82 22.09
CA TYR A 51 10.86 -6.45 20.80
C TYR A 51 9.79 -7.45 20.39
N ILE A 52 8.72 -6.98 19.78
CA ILE A 52 7.63 -7.78 19.25
C ILE A 52 7.60 -7.56 17.74
N SER A 53 7.77 -8.64 16.98
CA SER A 53 7.69 -8.64 15.53
C SER A 53 6.24 -8.70 15.08
N TYR A 54 5.88 -7.87 14.12
CA TYR A 54 4.54 -7.83 13.53
C TYR A 54 4.60 -7.59 12.02
N VAL A 55 3.53 -7.94 11.32
CA VAL A 55 3.29 -7.55 9.92
C VAL A 55 2.24 -6.45 9.87
N PRO A 56 2.46 -5.32 9.16
CA PRO A 56 1.44 -4.30 8.94
C PRO A 56 0.21 -4.90 8.26
N ALA A 57 -0.95 -4.48 8.72
CA ALA A 57 -2.24 -4.84 8.16
C ALA A 57 -2.95 -3.56 7.72
N TRP A 58 -3.23 -3.47 6.42
CA TRP A 58 -3.92 -2.33 5.83
C TRP A 58 -5.43 -2.55 5.88
N SER A 59 -6.18 -1.52 6.23
CA SER A 59 -7.64 -1.54 6.06
C SER A 59 -8.01 -1.63 4.57
N THR A 60 -9.26 -1.95 4.25
CA THR A 60 -9.78 -1.86 2.87
C THR A 60 -9.55 -0.49 2.26
N GLU A 61 -9.79 0.59 3.01
CA GLU A 61 -9.54 1.96 2.56
C GLU A 61 -8.07 2.20 2.24
N ASP A 62 -7.16 1.80 3.14
CA ASP A 62 -5.72 1.91 2.92
C ASP A 62 -5.27 1.09 1.70
N PHE A 63 -5.76 -0.13 1.56
CA PHE A 63 -5.44 -1.00 0.42
C PHE A 63 -5.90 -0.41 -0.91
N VAL A 64 -7.14 0.06 -0.97
CA VAL A 64 -7.68 0.71 -2.16
C VAL A 64 -6.86 1.94 -2.52
N TRP A 65 -6.56 2.80 -1.54
CA TRP A 65 -5.91 4.09 -1.80
C TRP A 65 -4.40 3.99 -2.11
N TYR A 66 -3.66 3.20 -1.33
CA TYR A 66 -2.20 3.15 -1.42
C TYR A 66 -1.68 2.04 -2.34
N HIS A 67 -2.49 1.01 -2.65
CA HIS A 67 -2.09 -0.07 -3.57
C HIS A 67 -2.92 -0.05 -4.85
N TRP A 68 -4.23 -0.28 -4.74
CA TRP A 68 -5.05 -0.57 -5.93
C TRP A 68 -5.20 0.64 -6.85
N ARG A 69 -5.40 1.85 -6.31
CA ARG A 69 -5.45 3.11 -7.06
C ARG A 69 -4.26 3.28 -7.99
N LEU A 70 -3.05 3.05 -7.48
CA LEU A 70 -1.82 3.17 -8.28
C LEU A 70 -1.82 2.13 -9.42
N LEU A 71 -2.16 0.88 -9.09
CA LEU A 71 -2.19 -0.22 -10.05
C LEU A 71 -3.16 0.06 -11.21
N VAL A 72 -4.35 0.60 -10.94
CA VAL A 72 -5.39 0.79 -11.95
C VAL A 72 -5.33 2.12 -12.67
N LEU A 73 -4.74 3.17 -12.09
CA LEU A 73 -4.70 4.51 -12.70
C LEU A 73 -3.37 4.85 -13.37
N GLN A 74 -2.24 4.25 -12.98
CA GLN A 74 -0.93 4.63 -13.50
C GLN A 74 -0.87 4.55 -15.04
N LYS A 75 -1.17 3.38 -15.59
CA LYS A 75 -1.13 3.17 -17.05
C LYS A 75 -2.16 4.04 -17.80
N PRO A 76 -3.45 4.09 -17.40
CA PRO A 76 -4.41 4.99 -18.03
C PRO A 76 -4.00 6.47 -17.98
N CYS A 77 -3.39 6.91 -16.88
CA CYS A 77 -2.85 8.27 -16.77
C CYS A 77 -1.74 8.50 -17.80
N ASP A 78 -0.76 7.61 -17.87
CA ASP A 78 0.36 7.71 -18.82
C ASP A 78 -0.13 7.68 -20.28
N ASP A 79 -1.06 6.78 -20.60
CA ASP A 79 -1.69 6.69 -21.93
C ASP A 79 -2.49 7.96 -22.27
N ALA A 80 -3.17 8.58 -21.30
CA ALA A 80 -3.90 9.83 -21.49
C ALA A 80 -2.95 11.01 -21.79
N PHE A 81 -1.83 11.13 -21.08
CA PHE A 81 -0.82 12.16 -21.36
C PHE A 81 -0.09 11.93 -22.69
N ALA A 82 0.20 10.68 -23.05
CA ALA A 82 0.77 10.35 -24.36
C ALA A 82 -0.17 10.75 -25.52
N LYS A 83 -1.48 10.49 -25.35
CA LYS A 83 -2.50 10.90 -26.31
C LYS A 83 -2.62 12.43 -26.40
N LEU A 84 -2.60 13.11 -25.26
CA LEU A 84 -2.66 14.57 -25.21
C LEU A 84 -1.42 15.21 -25.87
N ALA A 85 -0.22 14.68 -25.59
CA ALA A 85 1.03 15.12 -26.21
C ALA A 85 1.01 14.98 -27.73
N THR A 86 0.55 13.84 -28.24
CA THR A 86 0.35 13.62 -29.68
C THR A 86 -0.62 14.66 -30.27
N ARG A 87 -1.73 14.93 -29.58
CA ARG A 87 -2.75 15.89 -30.03
C ARG A 87 -2.22 17.32 -30.07
N LEU A 88 -1.50 17.75 -29.03
CA LEU A 88 -0.90 19.09 -28.94
C LEU A 88 0.23 19.27 -29.96
N SER A 89 1.06 18.25 -30.17
CA SER A 89 2.11 18.26 -31.20
C SER A 89 1.52 18.42 -32.60
N THR A 90 0.46 17.65 -32.91
CA THR A 90 -0.26 17.77 -34.19
C THR A 90 -0.85 19.16 -34.38
N TRP A 91 -1.39 19.75 -33.30
CA TRP A 91 -1.96 21.10 -33.34
C TRP A 91 -0.88 22.17 -33.59
N ARG A 92 0.25 22.11 -32.87
CA ARG A 92 1.39 23.05 -33.06
C ARG A 92 2.03 22.92 -34.44
N ALA A 93 2.13 21.70 -34.97
CA ALA A 93 2.64 21.47 -36.32
C ALA A 93 1.78 22.19 -37.37
N LYS A 94 0.44 22.17 -37.21
CA LYS A 94 -0.49 22.87 -38.11
C LYS A 94 -0.47 24.39 -37.96
N ALA A 95 -0.33 24.88 -36.73
CA ALA A 95 -0.36 26.32 -36.47
C ALA A 95 0.94 27.02 -36.86
N ASN A 96 2.10 26.49 -36.43
CA ASN A 96 3.37 27.21 -36.44
C ASN A 96 4.59 26.35 -36.83
N GLY A 97 4.40 25.14 -37.37
CA GLY A 97 5.54 24.24 -37.69
C GLY A 97 6.34 23.79 -36.46
N GLY A 98 5.69 23.71 -35.30
CA GLY A 98 6.35 23.40 -34.03
C GLY A 98 6.89 21.96 -33.92
N SER A 99 7.85 21.77 -33.02
CA SER A 99 8.40 20.45 -32.68
C SER A 99 7.43 19.61 -31.84
N GLU A 100 7.70 18.31 -31.79
CA GLU A 100 7.02 17.36 -30.91
C GLU A 100 7.16 17.79 -29.43
N ILE A 101 6.09 17.60 -28.66
CA ILE A 101 6.04 17.82 -27.22
C ILE A 101 5.92 16.45 -26.55
N SER A 102 6.76 16.17 -25.55
CA SER A 102 6.68 14.94 -24.77
C SER A 102 5.50 14.93 -23.78
N ALA A 103 5.03 13.74 -23.40
CA ALA A 103 4.00 13.56 -22.37
C ALA A 103 4.38 14.25 -21.04
N GLU A 104 5.64 14.15 -20.63
CA GLU A 104 6.13 14.76 -19.40
C GLU A 104 6.13 16.30 -19.47
N ALA A 105 6.49 16.88 -20.61
CA ALA A 105 6.41 18.33 -20.80
C ALA A 105 4.97 18.83 -20.74
N VAL A 106 4.01 18.09 -21.30
CA VAL A 106 2.57 18.41 -21.18
C VAL A 106 2.09 18.31 -19.74
N ARG A 107 2.48 17.27 -19.01
CA ARG A 107 2.14 17.09 -17.59
C ARG A 107 2.67 18.23 -16.74
N ALA A 108 3.94 18.61 -16.91
CA ALA A 108 4.55 19.74 -16.22
C ALA A 108 3.86 21.07 -16.56
N TRP A 109 3.49 21.28 -17.84
CA TRP A 109 2.78 22.48 -18.28
C TRP A 109 1.39 22.58 -17.63
N LEU A 110 0.61 21.50 -17.63
CA LEU A 110 -0.72 21.48 -17.00
C LEU A 110 -0.66 21.71 -15.49
N ARG A 111 0.34 21.16 -14.79
CA ARG A 111 0.51 21.43 -13.35
C ARG A 111 0.87 22.89 -13.06
N ARG A 112 1.60 23.54 -13.97
CA ARG A 112 2.00 24.95 -13.84
C ARG A 112 0.88 25.93 -14.18
N ALA A 113 0.22 25.74 -15.33
CA ALA A 113 -0.68 26.73 -15.93
C ALA A 113 -2.16 26.35 -15.83
N GLY A 114 -2.47 25.10 -15.49
CA GLY A 114 -3.82 24.55 -15.57
C GLY A 114 -4.32 24.36 -17.02
N PRO A 115 -5.53 23.80 -17.20
CA PRO A 115 -6.14 23.60 -18.52
C PRO A 115 -6.30 24.89 -19.32
N ASP A 116 -6.90 25.92 -18.71
CA ASP A 116 -7.19 27.19 -19.39
C ASP A 116 -5.92 27.95 -19.76
N GLY A 117 -4.95 28.01 -18.83
CA GLY A 117 -3.65 28.64 -19.09
C GLY A 117 -2.88 27.95 -20.21
N LEU A 118 -2.91 26.62 -20.29
CA LEU A 118 -2.33 25.87 -21.41
C LEU A 118 -3.00 26.24 -22.74
N MET A 119 -4.34 26.34 -22.78
CA MET A 119 -5.07 26.73 -24.00
C MET A 119 -4.79 28.18 -24.42
N ASP A 120 -4.68 29.08 -23.45
CA ASP A 120 -4.36 30.49 -23.67
C ASP A 120 -2.93 30.67 -24.20
N GLU A 121 -1.95 29.98 -23.60
CA GLU A 121 -0.55 30.00 -24.06
C GLU A 121 -0.37 29.36 -25.44
N LEU A 122 -1.22 28.37 -25.80
CA LEU A 122 -1.27 27.83 -27.15
C LEU A 122 -1.94 28.79 -28.15
N GLY A 123 -2.63 29.84 -27.68
CA GLY A 123 -3.35 30.78 -28.54
C GLY A 123 -4.66 30.20 -29.10
N VAL A 124 -5.26 29.22 -28.43
CA VAL A 124 -6.53 28.62 -28.86
C VAL A 124 -7.66 29.59 -28.55
N THR A 125 -8.14 30.33 -29.55
CA THR A 125 -9.22 31.32 -29.38
C THR A 125 -10.59 30.80 -29.81
N ASN A 126 -10.62 29.77 -30.68
CA ASN A 126 -11.87 29.21 -31.18
C ASN A 126 -12.55 28.32 -30.13
N LYS A 127 -13.83 28.59 -29.84
CA LYS A 127 -14.62 27.84 -28.85
C LYS A 127 -14.75 26.34 -29.17
N GLY A 128 -14.91 25.97 -30.44
CA GLY A 128 -15.01 24.56 -30.85
C GLY A 128 -13.69 23.80 -30.66
N GLU A 129 -12.56 24.46 -30.94
CA GLU A 129 -11.24 23.89 -30.69
C GLU A 129 -10.95 23.75 -29.20
N ARG A 130 -11.29 24.77 -28.39
CA ARG A 130 -11.22 24.69 -26.93
C ARG A 130 -12.00 23.49 -26.42
N ASN A 131 -13.27 23.36 -26.79
CA ASN A 131 -14.10 22.21 -26.39
C ASN A 131 -13.47 20.86 -26.78
N THR A 132 -12.85 20.78 -27.97
CA THR A 132 -12.20 19.56 -28.45
C THR A 132 -10.95 19.22 -27.63
N LEU A 133 -10.17 20.23 -27.22
CA LEU A 133 -8.98 20.04 -26.38
C LEU A 133 -9.37 19.73 -24.94
N THR A 134 -10.33 20.46 -24.37
CA THR A 134 -10.91 20.22 -23.04
C THR A 134 -11.34 18.76 -22.89
N ALA A 135 -12.01 18.19 -23.90
CA ALA A 135 -12.44 16.78 -23.88
C ALA A 135 -11.29 15.75 -23.80
N VAL A 136 -10.05 16.15 -24.05
CA VAL A 136 -8.84 15.31 -23.91
C VAL A 136 -8.00 15.73 -22.70
N ILE A 137 -8.02 17.00 -22.32
CA ILE A 137 -7.31 17.53 -21.16
C ILE A 137 -7.98 17.09 -19.86
N ASP A 138 -9.30 17.23 -19.73
CA ASP A 138 -10.01 16.98 -18.48
C ASP A 138 -9.79 15.56 -17.94
N PRO A 139 -9.89 14.48 -18.76
CA PRO A 139 -9.60 13.14 -18.29
C PRO A 139 -8.15 12.97 -17.82
N ALA A 140 -7.17 13.56 -18.54
CA ALA A 140 -5.76 13.46 -18.16
C ALA A 140 -5.49 14.17 -16.83
N VAL A 141 -6.08 15.34 -16.61
CA VAL A 141 -5.96 16.11 -15.36
C VAL A 141 -6.65 15.39 -14.21
N LEU A 142 -7.85 14.83 -14.43
CA LEU A 142 -8.57 14.05 -13.42
C LEU A 142 -7.77 12.82 -12.99
N LEU A 143 -7.18 12.08 -13.95
CA LEU A 143 -6.32 10.93 -13.67
C LEU A 143 -5.06 11.33 -12.91
N ASP A 144 -4.38 12.41 -13.32
CA ASP A 144 -3.18 12.91 -12.63
C ASP A 144 -3.48 13.31 -11.19
N THR A 145 -4.60 14.03 -11.00
CA THR A 145 -5.06 14.51 -9.69
C THR A 145 -5.36 13.34 -8.77
N ALA A 146 -6.14 12.35 -9.24
CA ALA A 146 -6.46 11.18 -8.43
C ALA A 146 -5.22 10.35 -8.08
N LEU A 147 -4.29 10.19 -9.02
CA LEU A 147 -3.08 9.39 -8.84
C LEU A 147 -2.10 10.02 -7.83
N HIS A 148 -2.00 11.35 -7.82
CA HIS A 148 -1.04 12.09 -6.98
C HIS A 148 -1.67 12.80 -5.77
N ALA A 149 -2.98 12.60 -5.53
CA ALA A 149 -3.65 13.12 -4.35
C ALA A 149 -2.97 12.59 -3.07
N THR A 150 -2.67 13.52 -2.16
CA THR A 150 -2.07 13.24 -0.84
C THR A 150 -3.10 12.71 0.14
N ASP A 151 -4.28 13.33 0.14
CA ASP A 151 -5.39 13.00 1.02
C ASP A 151 -6.35 12.03 0.34
N VAL A 152 -6.94 11.13 1.14
CA VAL A 152 -7.90 10.14 0.64
C VAL A 152 -9.15 10.85 0.11
N ASP A 153 -9.44 10.65 -1.17
CA ASP A 153 -10.67 11.12 -1.82
C ASP A 153 -11.21 10.04 -2.77
N PHE A 154 -12.07 9.17 -2.22
CA PHE A 154 -12.71 8.11 -3.00
C PHE A 154 -13.67 8.64 -4.08
N SER A 155 -14.18 9.86 -3.95
CA SER A 155 -15.04 10.46 -4.99
C SER A 155 -14.21 10.80 -6.23
N VAL A 156 -13.06 11.45 -6.03
CA VAL A 156 -12.11 11.76 -7.11
C VAL A 156 -11.55 10.46 -7.71
N PHE A 157 -11.20 9.48 -6.88
CA PHE A 157 -10.75 8.19 -7.37
C PHE A 157 -11.81 7.47 -8.21
N ALA A 158 -13.06 7.39 -7.76
CA ALA A 158 -14.14 6.75 -8.50
C ALA A 158 -14.39 7.44 -9.86
N LYS A 159 -14.35 8.78 -9.90
CA LYS A 159 -14.45 9.55 -11.16
C LYS A 159 -13.29 9.27 -12.10
N ALA A 160 -12.06 9.26 -11.57
CA ALA A 160 -10.86 8.95 -12.35
C ALA A 160 -10.86 7.50 -12.87
N TYR A 161 -11.30 6.55 -12.04
CA TYR A 161 -11.48 5.16 -12.44
C TYR A 161 -12.50 5.04 -13.57
N ALA A 162 -13.64 5.71 -13.46
CA ALA A 162 -14.64 5.75 -14.53
C ALA A 162 -14.06 6.35 -15.82
N ALA A 163 -13.25 7.41 -15.74
CA ALA A 163 -12.60 8.04 -16.88
C ALA A 163 -11.49 7.18 -17.51
N ALA A 164 -10.78 6.38 -16.69
CA ALA A 164 -9.80 5.40 -17.15
C ALA A 164 -10.45 4.24 -17.93
N ARG A 165 -11.72 3.94 -17.62
CA ARG A 165 -12.51 2.92 -18.30
C ARG A 165 -13.30 3.54 -19.46
N SER A 166 -13.81 2.68 -20.35
CA SER A 166 -14.55 3.14 -21.52
C SER A 166 -15.83 3.92 -21.13
N LYS A 167 -16.42 4.65 -22.09
CA LYS A 167 -17.64 5.46 -21.90
C LYS A 167 -18.87 4.71 -21.35
N GLN A 168 -18.80 3.39 -21.19
CA GLN A 168 -19.88 2.54 -20.69
C GLN A 168 -19.67 2.07 -19.24
N TYR A 169 -18.74 2.67 -18.50
CA TYR A 169 -18.52 2.32 -17.10
C TYR A 169 -19.81 2.39 -16.28
N LYS A 170 -20.05 1.35 -15.49
CA LYS A 170 -21.12 1.31 -14.49
C LYS A 170 -20.51 1.20 -13.09
N PRO A 171 -21.04 1.89 -12.07
CA PRO A 171 -20.52 1.85 -10.71
C PRO A 171 -20.36 0.45 -10.14
N GLU A 172 -21.24 -0.49 -10.50
CA GLU A 172 -21.22 -1.88 -10.02
C GLU A 172 -20.00 -2.66 -10.52
N TRP A 173 -19.30 -2.17 -11.54
CA TRP A 173 -18.06 -2.79 -12.01
C TRP A 173 -16.89 -2.51 -11.08
N PHE A 174 -16.95 -1.45 -10.27
CA PHE A 174 -15.89 -1.14 -9.33
C PHE A 174 -15.71 -2.24 -8.29
N SER A 175 -16.80 -2.66 -7.64
CA SER A 175 -16.78 -3.73 -6.65
C SER A 175 -16.40 -5.07 -7.27
N GLY A 176 -16.89 -5.36 -8.47
CA GLY A 176 -16.52 -6.59 -9.21
C GLY A 176 -15.03 -6.65 -9.57
N GLU A 177 -14.42 -5.54 -9.97
CA GLU A 177 -12.99 -5.50 -10.28
C GLU A 177 -12.13 -5.51 -9.01
N LEU A 178 -12.58 -4.88 -7.92
CA LEU A 178 -11.93 -5.01 -6.62
C LEU A 178 -11.95 -6.45 -6.13
N ALA A 179 -13.10 -7.13 -6.20
CA ALA A 179 -13.22 -8.53 -5.83
C ALA A 179 -12.26 -9.43 -6.62
N LYS A 180 -12.17 -9.27 -7.94
CA LYS A 180 -11.19 -9.99 -8.77
C LYS A 180 -9.74 -9.70 -8.38
N MET A 181 -9.43 -8.46 -8.01
CA MET A 181 -8.10 -8.11 -7.52
C MET A 181 -7.79 -8.82 -6.20
N ILE A 182 -8.75 -8.90 -5.28
CA ILE A 182 -8.62 -9.60 -4.01
C ILE A 182 -8.43 -11.13 -4.23
N GLU A 183 -9.22 -11.73 -5.13
CA GLU A 183 -9.07 -13.14 -5.52
C GLU A 183 -7.70 -13.44 -6.15
N GLY A 184 -7.15 -12.45 -6.87
CA GLY A 184 -5.86 -12.53 -7.57
C GLY A 184 -4.68 -11.97 -6.79
N LEU A 185 -4.78 -11.80 -5.47
CA LEU A 185 -3.69 -11.23 -4.67
C LEU A 185 -2.39 -12.04 -4.83
N PRO A 186 -1.25 -11.36 -4.92
CA PRO A 186 0.04 -12.04 -4.90
C PRO A 186 0.26 -12.72 -3.54
N GLY A 187 1.05 -13.80 -3.53
CA GLY A 187 1.28 -14.60 -2.32
C GLY A 187 2.02 -13.87 -1.18
N ASP A 188 2.44 -12.63 -1.38
CA ASP A 188 3.02 -11.75 -0.37
C ASP A 188 2.02 -10.77 0.28
N ILE A 189 0.74 -10.84 -0.10
CA ILE A 189 -0.36 -10.15 0.55
C ILE A 189 -1.35 -11.20 1.03
N PHE A 190 -1.66 -11.18 2.32
CA PHE A 190 -2.67 -12.07 2.90
C PHE A 190 -3.94 -11.30 3.23
N HIS A 191 -5.08 -11.76 2.73
CA HIS A 191 -6.39 -11.14 2.97
C HIS A 191 -7.10 -11.83 4.14
N LEU A 192 -7.52 -11.03 5.12
CA LEU A 192 -8.46 -11.40 6.17
C LEU A 192 -9.79 -10.71 5.86
N PRO A 193 -10.88 -11.46 5.59
CA PRO A 193 -12.18 -10.94 5.17
C PRO A 193 -13.02 -10.40 6.35
N SER A 194 -12.35 -9.75 7.30
CA SER A 194 -12.97 -9.01 8.38
C SER A 194 -11.93 -8.15 9.11
N MET A 195 -12.40 -7.18 9.88
CA MET A 195 -11.60 -6.33 10.73
C MET A 195 -12.22 -6.29 12.14
N PRO A 196 -11.42 -6.37 13.23
CA PRO A 196 -11.98 -6.33 14.57
C PRO A 196 -12.75 -5.04 14.83
N GLY A 197 -14.03 -5.17 15.20
CA GLY A 197 -14.91 -4.03 15.47
C GLY A 197 -15.47 -3.33 14.23
N ASP A 198 -15.20 -3.83 13.01
CA ASP A 198 -15.76 -3.29 11.77
C ASP A 198 -16.25 -4.43 10.87
N GLU A 199 -17.58 -4.56 10.76
CA GLU A 199 -18.24 -5.60 9.95
C GLU A 199 -18.11 -5.35 8.44
N ASN A 200 -17.69 -4.15 8.01
CA ASN A 200 -17.57 -3.77 6.60
C ASN A 200 -16.11 -3.60 6.15
N GLY A 201 -15.16 -3.83 7.06
CA GLY A 201 -13.73 -3.68 6.81
C GLY A 201 -13.03 -5.03 6.69
N ASP A 202 -12.02 -5.08 5.83
CA ASP A 202 -11.08 -6.20 5.71
C ASP A 202 -9.68 -5.76 6.13
N LEU A 203 -8.81 -6.74 6.38
CA LEU A 203 -7.38 -6.50 6.61
C LEU A 203 -6.52 -7.16 5.52
N PHE A 204 -5.57 -6.40 4.98
CA PHE A 204 -4.58 -6.84 4.00
C PHE A 204 -3.19 -6.82 4.63
N LEU A 205 -2.65 -7.99 4.96
CA LEU A 205 -1.36 -8.13 5.63
C LEU A 205 -0.25 -8.08 4.59
N MET A 206 0.67 -7.14 4.77
CA MET A 206 1.80 -6.91 3.88
C MET A 206 2.98 -7.79 4.31
N LEU A 207 2.97 -9.07 3.95
CA LEU A 207 3.84 -10.11 4.54
C LEU A 207 5.35 -9.89 4.29
N ARG A 208 5.75 -9.15 3.25
CA ARG A 208 7.16 -8.76 3.05
C ARG A 208 7.67 -7.71 4.05
N HIS A 209 6.77 -7.04 4.73
CA HIS A 209 7.10 -5.95 5.63
C HIS A 209 7.03 -6.42 7.08
N ILE A 210 8.08 -7.10 7.56
CA ILE A 210 8.18 -7.42 8.98
C ILE A 210 8.72 -6.18 9.71
N ARG A 211 8.03 -5.76 10.76
CA ARG A 211 8.40 -4.63 11.62
C ARG A 211 8.50 -5.08 13.06
N GLN A 212 9.03 -4.20 13.91
CA GLN A 212 9.18 -4.43 15.33
C GLN A 212 8.63 -3.24 16.12
N ILE A 213 8.01 -3.54 17.25
CA ILE A 213 7.59 -2.57 18.27
C ILE A 213 8.15 -3.03 19.62
N ARG A 214 8.43 -2.12 20.56
CA ARG A 214 8.80 -2.58 21.90
C ARG A 214 7.57 -3.10 22.63
N GLY A 215 7.73 -4.16 23.43
CA GLY A 215 6.66 -4.70 24.24
C GLY A 215 6.06 -3.66 25.19
N GLU A 216 6.89 -2.77 25.75
CA GLU A 216 6.45 -1.66 26.61
C GLU A 216 5.64 -0.58 25.88
N GLU A 217 5.74 -0.51 24.55
CA GLU A 217 4.98 0.44 23.72
C GLU A 217 3.63 -0.14 23.25
N LEU A 218 3.35 -1.40 23.60
CA LEU A 218 2.12 -2.12 23.30
C LEU A 218 1.35 -2.41 24.58
N THR A 219 0.06 -2.06 24.62
CA THR A 219 -0.78 -2.26 25.81
C THR A 219 -2.13 -2.88 25.48
N SER A 220 -2.76 -3.53 26.45
CA SER A 220 -4.20 -3.83 26.46
C SER A 220 -4.99 -2.84 27.34
N ARG A 221 -4.30 -1.97 28.09
CA ARG A 221 -4.90 -1.08 29.09
C ARG A 221 -5.27 0.28 28.47
N PRO A 222 -6.54 0.71 28.54
CA PRO A 222 -6.96 2.00 28.01
C PRO A 222 -6.22 3.22 28.61
N ASP A 223 -5.81 3.12 29.88
CA ASP A 223 -5.13 4.22 30.59
C ASP A 223 -3.72 4.52 30.03
N ASP A 224 -2.99 3.50 29.59
CA ASP A 224 -1.65 3.66 29.01
C ASP A 224 -1.72 4.38 27.65
N VAL A 225 -2.80 4.16 26.89
CA VAL A 225 -3.10 4.91 25.66
C VAL A 225 -3.42 6.36 25.99
N ARG A 226 -4.28 6.61 26.99
CA ARG A 226 -4.71 7.97 27.36
C ARG A 226 -3.54 8.83 27.85
N THR A 227 -2.59 8.22 28.55
CA THR A 227 -1.40 8.90 29.09
C THR A 227 -0.28 9.07 28.07
N GLY A 228 -0.40 8.47 26.88
CA GLY A 228 0.63 8.49 25.84
C GLY A 228 1.83 7.57 26.13
N ALA A 229 1.71 6.66 27.12
CA ALA A 229 2.74 5.70 27.45
C ALA A 229 2.85 4.58 26.40
N ALA A 230 1.72 4.23 25.75
CA ALA A 230 1.67 3.24 24.69
C ALA A 230 1.49 3.88 23.31
N LYS A 231 2.16 3.29 22.31
CA LYS A 231 2.06 3.71 20.90
C LYS A 231 1.00 2.94 20.12
N ALA A 232 0.70 1.73 20.57
CA ALA A 232 -0.30 0.85 20.01
C ALA A 232 -1.06 0.13 21.12
N LYS A 233 -2.29 -0.27 20.80
CA LYS A 233 -3.12 -1.10 21.67
C LYS A 233 -3.47 -2.42 20.99
N ARG A 234 -3.67 -3.47 21.78
CA ARG A 234 -4.20 -4.75 21.30
C ARG A 234 -5.72 -4.68 21.23
N ILE A 235 -6.30 -5.11 20.11
CA ILE A 235 -7.75 -4.96 19.88
C ILE A 235 -8.48 -6.29 19.69
N ALA A 236 -7.79 -7.35 19.25
CA ALA A 236 -8.33 -8.69 19.09
C ALA A 236 -7.18 -9.69 18.90
N ARG A 237 -7.50 -10.97 18.74
CA ARG A 237 -6.56 -12.00 18.29
C ARG A 237 -7.10 -12.74 17.09
N VAL A 238 -6.23 -13.03 16.13
CA VAL A 238 -6.57 -13.88 14.98
C VAL A 238 -6.71 -15.32 15.45
N THR A 239 -7.82 -15.96 15.09
CA THR A 239 -8.08 -17.36 15.45
C THR A 239 -7.03 -18.32 14.86
N ALA A 240 -6.88 -19.48 15.49
CA ALA A 240 -5.81 -20.43 15.18
C ALA A 240 -5.67 -20.78 13.68
N PRO A 241 -6.75 -21.10 12.92
CA PRO A 241 -6.61 -21.46 11.50
C PRO A 241 -5.94 -20.37 10.65
N TYR A 242 -6.37 -19.11 10.83
CA TYR A 242 -5.82 -17.97 10.09
C TYR A 242 -4.42 -17.62 10.59
N ARG A 243 -4.15 -17.70 11.89
CA ARG A 243 -2.81 -17.49 12.47
C ARG A 243 -1.78 -18.47 11.87
N TYR A 244 -2.15 -19.74 11.72
CA TYR A 244 -1.30 -20.73 11.07
C TYR A 244 -1.10 -20.44 9.58
N ALA A 245 -2.17 -20.06 8.86
CA ALA A 245 -2.07 -19.70 7.44
C ALA A 245 -1.16 -18.49 7.21
N ILE A 246 -1.26 -17.46 8.05
CA ILE A 246 -0.38 -16.27 8.01
C ILE A 246 1.07 -16.69 8.22
N THR A 247 1.35 -17.50 9.24
CA THR A 247 2.72 -17.96 9.56
C THR A 247 3.30 -18.81 8.44
N GLN A 248 2.50 -19.71 7.85
CA GLN A 248 2.93 -20.54 6.72
C GLN A 248 3.23 -19.71 5.47
N ASN A 249 2.36 -18.76 5.11
CA ASN A 249 2.60 -17.86 3.98
C ASN A 249 3.81 -16.97 4.20
N LEU A 250 3.98 -16.44 5.41
CA LEU A 250 5.18 -15.69 5.79
C LEU A 250 6.44 -16.53 5.60
N GLY A 251 6.46 -17.77 6.12
CA GLY A 251 7.58 -18.69 5.96
C GLY A 251 7.89 -18.99 4.49
N LYS A 252 6.87 -19.22 3.66
CA LYS A 252 6.99 -19.51 2.23
C LYS A 252 7.69 -18.38 1.46
N ILE A 253 7.29 -17.13 1.71
CA ILE A 253 7.85 -15.95 1.03
C ILE A 253 9.37 -15.85 1.21
N PHE A 254 9.88 -16.22 2.39
CA PHE A 254 11.31 -16.15 2.70
C PHE A 254 12.06 -17.46 2.42
N SER A 255 11.39 -18.61 2.39
CA SER A 255 12.03 -19.88 2.01
C SER A 255 12.35 -19.94 0.52
N ASP A 256 11.57 -19.27 -0.32
CA ASP A 256 11.76 -19.25 -1.77
C ASP A 256 13.05 -18.49 -2.18
N ILE A 257 13.65 -17.73 -1.26
CA ILE A 257 14.94 -17.03 -1.43
C ILE A 257 16.06 -17.91 -0.85
N GLY A 258 16.36 -19.02 -1.53
CA GLY A 258 17.45 -19.92 -1.12
C GLY A 258 18.82 -19.23 -1.14
N LEU A 259 19.68 -19.54 -0.15
CA LEU A 259 21.07 -19.10 -0.16
C LEU A 259 21.89 -19.94 -1.15
N PRO A 260 22.81 -19.33 -1.93
CA PRO A 260 23.70 -20.10 -2.80
C PRO A 260 24.52 -21.12 -2.01
N GLU A 261 24.76 -22.31 -2.55
CA GLU A 261 25.56 -23.37 -1.88
C GLU A 261 26.94 -22.89 -1.41
N ALA A 262 27.53 -21.92 -2.12
CA ALA A 262 28.81 -21.31 -1.77
C ALA A 262 28.76 -20.51 -0.45
N TYR A 263 27.59 -20.01 -0.03
CA TYR A 263 27.39 -19.41 1.27
C TYR A 263 27.35 -20.48 2.36
N GLU A 264 26.58 -21.55 2.16
CA GLU A 264 26.45 -22.65 3.11
C GLU A 264 27.79 -23.30 3.44
N LYS A 265 28.63 -23.54 2.40
CA LYS A 265 30.00 -24.04 2.57
C LYS A 265 30.92 -23.08 3.36
N ARG A 266 30.72 -21.77 3.25
CA ARG A 266 31.50 -20.75 3.99
C ARG A 266 31.07 -20.58 5.44
N ARG A 267 29.80 -20.86 5.78
CA ARG A 267 29.30 -20.81 7.15
C ARG A 267 29.99 -21.85 8.03
N GLY A 268 30.15 -23.07 7.54
CA GLY A 268 30.80 -24.17 8.28
C GLY A 268 32.27 -23.91 8.64
N THR A 269 32.97 -23.08 7.87
CA THR A 269 34.39 -22.74 8.10
C THR A 269 34.59 -21.41 8.83
N SER A 270 33.51 -20.72 9.23
CA SER A 270 33.58 -19.39 9.84
C SER A 270 34.23 -19.41 11.22
N ALA A 271 33.81 -20.34 12.10
CA ALA A 271 34.41 -20.52 13.42
C ALA A 271 35.88 -20.94 13.32
N GLU A 272 36.20 -21.83 12.38
CA GLU A 272 37.57 -22.30 12.17
C GLU A 272 38.51 -21.19 11.68
N ARG A 273 38.03 -20.29 10.81
CA ARG A 273 38.77 -19.09 10.37
C ARG A 273 38.98 -18.10 11.50
N PHE A 274 37.95 -17.86 12.32
CA PHE A 274 38.06 -17.00 13.50
C PHE A 274 39.11 -17.53 14.48
N CYS A 275 39.07 -18.83 14.78
CA CYS A 275 40.01 -19.47 15.69
C CYS A 275 41.43 -19.50 15.12
N LYS A 276 41.62 -19.88 13.84
CA LYS A 276 42.94 -19.89 13.18
C LYS A 276 43.59 -18.51 13.14
N ALA A 277 42.80 -17.45 12.96
CA ALA A 277 43.31 -16.09 12.89
C ALA A 277 43.67 -15.47 14.26
N ARG A 278 43.25 -16.06 15.38
CA ARG A 278 43.36 -15.42 16.71
C ARG A 278 43.85 -16.30 17.84
N ILE A 279 43.81 -17.62 17.71
CA ILE A 279 44.09 -18.56 18.80
C ILE A 279 45.38 -19.35 18.54
N THR A 280 45.85 -19.43 17.29
CA THR A 280 47.18 -20.00 17.00
C THR A 280 48.27 -18.94 17.23
N THR A 281 48.85 -18.95 18.44
CA THR A 281 50.24 -18.55 18.71
C THR A 281 51.01 -19.79 19.08
#